data_AF-A0A812Z529-F1
#
_entry.id   AF-A0A812Z529-F1
#
_cell.length_a   1.000
_cell.length_b   1.000
_cell.length_c   1.000
_cell.angle_alpha   90.00
_cell.angle_beta   90.00
_cell.angle_gamma   90.00
#
_symmetry.space_group_name_H-M   'P 1'
#
loop_
_entity.id
_entity.type
_entity.pdbx_description
1 polymer ?
#
loop_
_entity_poly.entity_id
_entity_poly.type
_entity_poly.pdbx_seq_one_letter_code
_entity_poly.pdbx_strand_id
1 'polypeptide(L)'
;MVAPPLEDTLIQVFQDGVEVLEHSETMERSRPRKWRIEEEEEIADGALLYGRFCIDGIPPRQGGTVGNTLRRTLLRQDLFRAYAAVAFRLRYRSYNVDQGKVHVSRAQPALHEFSSVPGVQESMIDVVRSVQQLTVARAPWQAPSDLPLSAMASEHPGEPDVWRWATRRCGPCPVKAQDLDMVDSSSFYERPTYLPIGQQHLLQISAPAMIEFEVEATCASQTEWEISGAFEEYRQRLRSDRWLVVPPLFSPVKKVNYMVTGSDDDTERLVLEFSHACTQVQQPVSSAPQESVQLEVPGTNGRPKEASAEVAPMATVLRRGSLLLLIRRYEVLSFSANLRRRGVVWVPLAWPWPALATELEGARERVAAVAQKLEELANTETFAKVAAGGGDNIRRELGTVGTTSPLFDAEKAFKALAEEVEDPELYFETLEKLKEAVSNADADAYSSIFSMNSAAATPPQVYTDRSFKEVQDARSAVRQLLAMLKKPSSLVRTSAASLLASLVGRRLEAACLSHRTVKGDADAEAPS
;
A
#
# COMPACT_ATOMS: atom_id res chain seq x y z
N MET A 1 -9.59 -28.10 1.11
CA MET A 1 -10.01 -27.92 -0.30
C MET A 1 -8.85 -27.33 -1.09
N VAL A 2 -8.46 -27.93 -2.22
CA VAL A 2 -7.44 -27.36 -3.11
C VAL A 2 -8.11 -26.22 -3.88
N ALA A 3 -7.53 -25.02 -3.86
CA ALA A 3 -8.05 -23.92 -4.66
C ALA A 3 -7.99 -24.33 -6.14
N PRO A 4 -9.09 -24.20 -6.91
CA PRO A 4 -9.06 -24.52 -8.32
C PRO A 4 -8.00 -23.69 -9.04
N PRO A 5 -7.37 -24.21 -10.11
CA PRO A 5 -6.57 -23.41 -11.03
C PRO A 5 -7.25 -22.08 -11.34
N LEU A 6 -6.45 -21.01 -11.51
CA LEU A 6 -6.97 -19.69 -11.86
C LEU A 6 -7.84 -19.75 -13.12
N GLU A 7 -7.47 -20.62 -14.07
CA GLU A 7 -8.24 -20.93 -15.28
C GLU A 7 -9.66 -21.44 -14.96
N ASP A 8 -9.79 -22.46 -14.11
CA ASP A 8 -11.10 -23.00 -13.72
C ASP A 8 -11.96 -21.93 -13.02
N THR A 9 -11.32 -21.09 -12.19
CA THR A 9 -12.00 -19.97 -11.53
C THR A 9 -12.48 -18.92 -12.54
N LEU A 10 -11.65 -18.60 -13.54
CA LEU A 10 -11.98 -17.68 -14.63
C LEU A 10 -13.15 -18.20 -15.47
N ILE A 11 -13.10 -19.48 -15.83
CA ILE A 11 -14.15 -20.14 -16.61
C ILE A 11 -15.46 -20.12 -15.82
N GLN A 12 -15.43 -20.47 -14.53
CA GLN A 12 -16.62 -20.48 -13.68
C GLN A 12 -17.22 -19.07 -13.53
N VAL A 13 -16.39 -18.07 -13.18
CA VAL A 13 -16.84 -16.67 -13.02
C VAL A 13 -17.48 -16.15 -14.31
N PHE A 14 -16.91 -16.51 -15.46
CA PHE A 14 -17.51 -16.15 -16.72
C PHE A 14 -18.83 -16.87 -16.97
N GLN A 15 -18.89 -18.18 -16.77
CA GLN A 15 -20.13 -18.96 -16.94
C GLN A 15 -21.24 -18.38 -16.07
N ASP A 16 -20.97 -18.12 -14.79
CA ASP A 16 -21.91 -17.48 -13.87
C ASP A 16 -22.35 -16.09 -14.38
N GLY A 17 -21.39 -15.27 -14.83
CA GLY A 17 -21.68 -13.94 -15.38
C GLY A 17 -22.49 -13.98 -16.68
N VAL A 18 -22.30 -15.01 -17.49
CA VAL A 18 -23.01 -15.24 -18.75
C VAL A 18 -24.42 -15.75 -18.50
N GLU A 19 -24.60 -16.71 -17.58
CA GLU A 19 -25.91 -17.19 -17.18
C GLU A 19 -26.82 -16.05 -16.71
N VAL A 20 -26.27 -15.09 -15.95
CA VAL A 20 -26.98 -13.88 -15.51
C VAL A 20 -27.43 -13.01 -16.69
N LEU A 21 -26.64 -12.95 -17.77
CA LEU A 21 -26.98 -12.19 -18.98
C LEU A 21 -27.93 -12.95 -19.93
N GLU A 22 -27.88 -14.29 -19.92
CA GLU A 22 -28.66 -15.17 -20.80
C GLU A 22 -30.12 -15.36 -20.36
N HIS A 23 -30.51 -14.92 -19.17
CA HIS A 23 -31.93 -14.86 -18.74
C HIS A 23 -32.80 -13.87 -19.54
N SER A 24 -32.24 -13.19 -20.56
CA SER A 24 -32.99 -12.39 -21.53
C SER A 24 -33.49 -13.30 -22.68
N GLU A 25 -34.71 -13.83 -22.50
CA GLU A 25 -35.49 -14.89 -23.20
C GLU A 25 -35.44 -15.09 -24.74
N THR A 26 -34.50 -14.55 -25.53
CA THR A 26 -34.57 -14.62 -27.01
C THR A 26 -33.31 -15.05 -27.75
N MET A 27 -32.25 -15.54 -27.09
CA MET A 27 -31.08 -16.09 -27.79
C MET A 27 -31.18 -17.62 -27.99
N GLU A 28 -31.80 -18.02 -29.10
CA GLU A 28 -31.70 -19.37 -29.64
C GLU A 28 -30.23 -19.75 -29.93
N ARG A 29 -29.78 -20.86 -29.35
CA ARG A 29 -28.60 -21.66 -29.77
C ARG A 29 -27.31 -20.86 -29.99
N SER A 30 -26.82 -20.21 -28.95
CA SER A 30 -25.47 -19.63 -28.95
C SER A 30 -24.43 -20.73 -29.21
N ARG A 31 -23.54 -20.49 -30.18
CA ARG A 31 -22.40 -21.38 -30.46
C ARG A 31 -21.57 -21.54 -29.17
N PRO A 32 -21.01 -22.73 -28.88
CA PRO A 32 -20.16 -22.91 -27.71
C PRO A 32 -18.99 -21.93 -27.76
N ARG A 33 -18.87 -21.11 -26.73
CA ARG A 33 -17.80 -20.10 -26.60
C ARG A 33 -16.47 -20.82 -26.39
N LYS A 34 -15.48 -20.54 -27.23
CA LYS A 34 -14.20 -21.23 -27.18
C LYS A 34 -13.20 -20.40 -26.38
N TRP A 35 -12.71 -20.98 -25.29
CA TRP A 35 -11.63 -20.44 -24.47
C TRP A 35 -10.30 -20.93 -25.00
N ARG A 36 -9.34 -20.02 -25.18
CA ARG A 36 -7.96 -20.36 -25.54
C ARG A 36 -6.99 -19.49 -24.77
N ILE A 37 -6.02 -20.12 -24.12
CA ILE A 37 -4.80 -19.45 -23.64
C ILE A 37 -3.93 -19.25 -24.87
N GLU A 38 -3.63 -17.99 -25.21
CA GLU A 38 -2.73 -17.70 -26.33
C GLU A 38 -1.28 -17.72 -25.89
N GLU A 39 -1.01 -17.18 -24.71
CA GLU A 39 0.35 -16.93 -24.24
C GLU A 39 0.38 -16.93 -22.71
N GLU A 40 1.39 -17.60 -22.16
CA GLU A 40 1.76 -17.53 -20.75
C GLU A 40 3.27 -17.26 -20.71
N GLU A 41 3.63 -16.07 -20.27
CA GLU A 41 5.03 -15.61 -20.19
C GLU A 41 5.41 -15.35 -18.74
N GLU A 42 6.55 -15.90 -18.31
CA GLU A 42 7.15 -15.54 -17.04
C GLU A 42 7.76 -14.13 -17.12
N ILE A 43 7.24 -13.22 -16.31
CA ILE A 43 7.75 -11.86 -16.17
C ILE A 43 8.48 -11.71 -14.82
N ALA A 44 9.54 -10.91 -14.82
CA ALA A 44 10.32 -10.55 -13.62
C ALA A 44 10.96 -11.77 -12.92
N ASP A 45 11.77 -12.52 -13.66
CA ASP A 45 12.55 -13.66 -13.15
C ASP A 45 11.67 -14.77 -12.50
N GLY A 46 10.52 -15.07 -13.12
CA GLY A 46 9.58 -16.11 -12.66
C GLY A 46 8.66 -15.67 -11.51
N ALA A 47 8.73 -14.40 -11.10
CA ALA A 47 7.95 -13.86 -9.99
C ALA A 47 6.48 -13.62 -10.33
N LEU A 48 6.23 -13.19 -11.57
CA LEU A 48 4.92 -12.87 -12.10
C LEU A 48 4.70 -13.71 -13.35
N LEU A 49 3.50 -14.28 -13.46
CA LEU A 49 3.05 -14.87 -14.71
C LEU A 49 2.15 -13.85 -15.39
N TYR A 50 2.48 -13.54 -16.63
CA TYR A 50 1.60 -12.83 -17.54
C TYR A 50 0.84 -13.84 -18.36
N GLY A 51 -0.49 -13.81 -18.22
CA GLY A 51 -1.39 -14.65 -18.99
C GLY A 51 -2.18 -13.81 -19.97
N ARG A 52 -2.30 -14.32 -21.21
CA ARG A 52 -3.17 -13.76 -22.24
C ARG A 52 -4.22 -14.79 -22.65
N PHE A 53 -5.47 -14.46 -22.37
CA PHE A 53 -6.64 -15.31 -22.63
C PHE A 53 -7.48 -14.71 -23.73
N CYS A 54 -7.90 -15.54 -24.67
CA CYS A 54 -8.83 -15.16 -25.72
C CYS A 54 -10.16 -15.88 -25.59
N ILE A 55 -11.22 -15.10 -25.71
CA ILE A 55 -12.60 -15.55 -25.71
C ILE A 55 -13.18 -15.16 -27.07
N ASP A 56 -13.42 -16.18 -27.89
CA ASP A 56 -14.02 -16.01 -29.21
C ASP A 56 -15.55 -16.21 -29.14
N GLY A 57 -16.28 -15.60 -30.09
CA GLY A 57 -17.72 -15.82 -30.25
C GLY A 57 -18.59 -14.98 -29.32
N ILE A 58 -18.11 -13.82 -28.86
CA ILE A 58 -18.91 -12.89 -28.06
C ILE A 58 -19.87 -12.16 -29.00
N PRO A 59 -21.16 -12.01 -28.67
CA PRO A 59 -22.09 -11.24 -29.50
C PRO A 59 -21.59 -9.80 -29.70
N PRO A 60 -21.92 -9.16 -30.84
CA PRO A 60 -21.37 -7.87 -31.18
C PRO A 60 -21.85 -6.82 -30.17
N ARG A 61 -20.96 -5.89 -29.82
CA ARG A 61 -21.12 -4.84 -28.80
C ARG A 61 -21.18 -5.33 -27.34
N GLN A 62 -21.00 -6.63 -27.08
CA GLN A 62 -20.99 -7.16 -25.73
C GLN A 62 -19.57 -7.32 -25.16
N GLY A 63 -18.53 -7.34 -25.98
CA GLY A 63 -17.14 -7.56 -25.57
C GLY A 63 -16.66 -6.54 -24.54
N GLY A 64 -17.06 -5.26 -24.67
CA GLY A 64 -16.71 -4.22 -23.71
C GLY A 64 -17.36 -4.45 -22.34
N THR A 65 -18.65 -4.80 -22.32
CA THR A 65 -19.40 -5.09 -21.09
C THR A 65 -18.84 -6.33 -20.39
N VAL A 66 -18.64 -7.42 -21.14
CA VAL A 66 -18.07 -8.68 -20.63
C VAL A 66 -16.65 -8.47 -20.11
N GLY A 67 -15.78 -7.82 -20.89
CA GLY A 67 -14.40 -7.54 -20.51
C GLY A 67 -14.29 -6.68 -19.25
N ASN A 68 -15.13 -5.64 -19.13
CA ASN A 68 -15.16 -4.81 -17.93
C ASN A 68 -15.66 -5.59 -16.70
N THR A 69 -16.69 -6.41 -16.85
CA THR A 69 -17.22 -7.25 -15.76
C THR A 69 -16.18 -8.27 -15.28
N LEU A 70 -15.49 -8.95 -16.19
CA LEU A 70 -14.40 -9.87 -15.85
C LEU A 70 -13.25 -9.15 -15.17
N ARG A 71 -12.84 -7.99 -15.69
CA ARG A 71 -11.81 -7.16 -15.06
C ARG A 71 -12.18 -6.79 -13.63
N ARG A 72 -13.41 -6.31 -13.39
CA ARG A 72 -13.88 -5.96 -12.04
C ARG A 72 -13.92 -7.18 -11.12
N THR A 73 -14.36 -8.33 -11.63
CA THR A 73 -14.49 -9.55 -10.83
C THR A 73 -13.14 -10.19 -10.51
N LEU A 74 -12.15 -10.08 -11.40
CA LEU A 74 -10.80 -10.60 -11.15
C LEU A 74 -9.96 -9.68 -10.25
N LEU A 75 -10.27 -8.39 -10.23
CA LEU A 75 -9.63 -7.44 -9.32
C LEU A 75 -10.31 -7.38 -7.93
N ARG A 76 -11.42 -8.09 -7.75
CA ARG A 76 -12.09 -8.23 -6.46
C ARG A 76 -11.26 -9.11 -5.53
N GLN A 77 -10.88 -8.54 -4.39
CA GLN A 77 -10.07 -9.23 -3.39
C GLN A 77 -10.87 -10.21 -2.52
N ASP A 78 -12.20 -10.12 -2.56
CA ASP A 78 -13.12 -11.00 -1.85
C ASP A 78 -13.40 -12.32 -2.58
N LEU A 79 -13.12 -12.39 -3.89
CA LEU A 79 -13.33 -13.60 -4.68
C LEU A 79 -12.32 -14.71 -4.34
N PHE A 80 -11.11 -14.33 -3.95
CA PHE A 80 -10.01 -15.26 -3.76
C PHE A 80 -9.72 -15.47 -2.28
N ARG A 81 -9.50 -16.74 -1.92
CA ARG A 81 -8.89 -17.11 -0.64
C ARG A 81 -7.45 -17.52 -0.90
N ALA A 82 -6.51 -16.60 -0.69
CA ALA A 82 -5.08 -16.82 -0.94
C ALA A 82 -4.24 -16.44 0.28
N TYR A 83 -2.95 -16.76 0.26
CA TYR A 83 -2.03 -16.32 1.31
C TYR A 83 -1.56 -14.90 1.02
N ALA A 84 -1.63 -14.03 2.02
CA ALA A 84 -1.07 -12.69 1.97
C ALA A 84 -0.36 -12.36 3.28
N ALA A 85 0.70 -11.55 3.20
CA ALA A 85 1.32 -10.96 4.38
C ALA A 85 0.32 -10.02 5.06
N VAL A 86 0.09 -10.23 6.35
CA VAL A 86 -0.87 -9.45 7.16
C VAL A 86 -0.20 -8.63 8.22
N ALA A 87 1.01 -8.99 8.62
CA ALA A 87 1.76 -8.25 9.60
C ALA A 87 3.26 -8.50 9.49
N PHE A 88 4.05 -7.59 10.03
CA PHE A 88 5.47 -7.80 10.24
C PHE A 88 5.92 -7.18 11.55
N ARG A 89 7.07 -7.63 12.03
CA ARG A 89 7.72 -7.12 13.23
C ARG A 89 9.18 -6.86 12.91
N LEU A 90 9.62 -5.64 13.20
CA LEU A 90 11.01 -5.24 13.02
C LEU A 90 11.59 -4.85 14.37
N ARG A 91 12.66 -5.52 14.78
CA ARG A 91 13.46 -5.15 15.94
C ARG A 91 14.88 -4.83 15.50
N TYR A 92 15.48 -3.80 16.07
CA TYR A 92 16.84 -3.41 15.77
C TYR A 92 17.69 -3.35 17.03
N ARG A 93 18.99 -3.58 16.85
CA ARG A 93 20.04 -3.34 17.84
C ARG A 93 21.15 -2.55 17.16
N SER A 94 21.40 -1.35 17.62
CA SER A 94 22.61 -0.63 17.24
C SER A 94 23.81 -1.24 17.95
N TYR A 95 24.96 -1.29 17.29
CA TYR A 95 26.20 -1.59 17.98
C TYR A 95 27.25 -0.53 17.66
N ASN A 96 28.01 -0.15 18.69
CA ASN A 96 29.11 0.78 18.56
C ASN A 96 30.41 0.06 18.94
N VAL A 97 31.48 0.33 18.19
CA VAL A 97 32.82 -0.19 18.48
C VAL A 97 33.62 0.94 19.10
N ASP A 98 33.72 0.95 20.43
CA ASP A 98 34.53 1.92 21.16
C ASP A 98 35.76 1.23 21.75
N GLN A 99 36.95 1.72 21.43
CA GLN A 99 38.23 1.17 21.88
C GLN A 99 38.40 -0.35 21.68
N GLY A 100 37.82 -0.91 20.62
CA GLY A 100 37.86 -2.35 20.32
C GLY A 100 36.89 -3.21 21.14
N LYS A 101 36.03 -2.61 21.98
CA LYS A 101 34.89 -3.27 22.62
C LYS A 101 33.62 -2.99 21.83
N VAL A 102 32.85 -4.05 21.55
CA VAL A 102 31.55 -3.93 20.88
C VAL A 102 30.48 -3.74 21.94
N HIS A 103 29.87 -2.56 21.97
CA HIS A 103 28.71 -2.25 22.80
C HIS A 103 27.45 -2.47 21.97
N VAL A 104 26.64 -3.47 22.35
CA VAL A 104 25.37 -3.78 21.68
C VAL A 104 24.23 -3.21 22.51
N SER A 105 23.38 -2.38 21.92
CA SER A 105 22.20 -1.84 22.60
C SER A 105 21.13 -2.93 22.81
N ARG A 106 20.16 -2.64 23.69
CA ARG A 106 18.98 -3.50 23.85
C ARG A 106 18.16 -3.49 22.56
N ALA A 107 17.54 -4.62 22.22
CA ALA A 107 16.64 -4.70 21.09
C ALA A 107 15.47 -3.73 21.28
N GLN A 108 15.25 -2.87 20.29
CA GLN A 108 14.14 -1.93 20.25
C GLN A 108 13.21 -2.31 19.09
N PRO A 109 11.89 -2.47 19.31
CA PRO A 109 10.95 -2.68 18.23
C PRO A 109 10.65 -1.37 17.50
N ALA A 110 10.38 -1.45 16.20
CA ALA A 110 9.66 -0.38 15.50
C ALA A 110 8.29 -0.20 16.16
N LEU A 111 7.96 1.04 16.54
CA LEU A 111 6.78 1.32 17.36
C LEU A 111 5.50 1.43 16.52
N HIS A 112 5.62 2.02 15.33
CA HIS A 112 4.53 2.26 14.38
C HIS A 112 5.10 2.39 12.96
N GLU A 113 4.24 2.40 11.96
CA GLU A 113 4.56 2.47 10.53
C GLU A 113 5.19 3.80 10.07
N PHE A 114 5.17 4.81 10.94
CA PHE A 114 5.85 6.11 10.72
C PHE A 114 7.16 6.25 11.51
N SER A 115 7.57 5.22 12.25
CA SER A 115 8.79 5.29 13.04
C SER A 115 10.03 5.30 12.14
N SER A 116 11.09 5.98 12.57
CA SER A 116 12.41 5.86 11.94
C SER A 116 13.22 4.79 12.66
N VAL A 117 13.80 3.86 11.89
CA VAL A 117 14.61 2.76 12.44
C VAL A 117 16.08 3.07 12.18
N PRO A 118 16.91 3.27 13.22
CA PRO A 118 18.34 3.52 13.06
C PRO A 118 19.04 2.44 12.26
N GLY A 119 19.64 2.84 11.15
CA GLY A 119 20.41 1.95 10.27
C GLY A 119 19.59 1.22 9.21
N VAL A 120 18.28 1.45 9.11
CA VAL A 120 17.47 1.07 7.94
C VAL A 120 17.38 2.27 7.01
N GLN A 121 17.58 2.07 5.70
CA GLN A 121 17.57 3.15 4.72
C GLN A 121 16.15 3.57 4.33
N GLU A 122 15.24 2.62 4.22
CA GLU A 122 13.85 2.81 3.82
C GLU A 122 13.02 3.43 4.93
N SER A 123 11.99 4.18 4.54
CA SER A 123 10.94 4.54 5.49
C SER A 123 10.15 3.28 5.89
N MET A 124 9.59 3.26 7.09
CA MET A 124 8.75 2.13 7.52
C MET A 124 7.52 1.94 6.62
N ILE A 125 7.02 2.99 5.95
CA ILE A 125 5.97 2.89 4.94
C ILE A 125 6.44 2.13 3.68
N ASP A 126 7.68 2.33 3.25
CA ASP A 126 8.25 1.58 2.12
C ASP A 126 8.49 0.11 2.49
N VAL A 127 8.86 -0.16 3.75
CA VAL A 127 8.92 -1.53 4.29
C VAL A 127 7.52 -2.17 4.31
N VAL A 128 6.49 -1.46 4.79
CA VAL A 128 5.09 -1.93 4.75
C VAL A 128 4.67 -2.27 3.32
N ARG A 129 4.94 -1.40 2.34
CA ARG A 129 4.64 -1.64 0.92
C ARG A 129 5.39 -2.85 0.36
N SER A 130 6.67 -3.00 0.73
CA SER A 130 7.49 -4.14 0.29
C SER A 130 6.96 -5.45 0.87
N VAL A 131 6.56 -5.46 2.14
CA VAL A 131 5.91 -6.62 2.79
C VAL A 131 4.54 -6.90 2.18
N GLN A 132 3.75 -5.87 1.90
CA GLN A 132 2.43 -6.01 1.26
C GLN A 132 2.51 -6.72 -0.10
N GLN A 133 3.61 -6.50 -0.83
CA GLN A 133 3.83 -7.11 -2.15
C GLN A 133 4.44 -8.52 -2.07
N LEU A 134 4.79 -9.01 -0.88
CA LEU A 134 5.29 -10.37 -0.70
C LEU A 134 4.25 -11.38 -1.20
N THR A 135 4.69 -12.20 -2.14
CA THR A 135 3.90 -13.33 -2.61
C THR A 135 4.17 -14.52 -1.73
N VAL A 136 3.12 -15.21 -1.31
CA VAL A 136 3.19 -16.45 -0.56
C VAL A 136 2.47 -17.53 -1.36
N ALA A 137 3.19 -18.60 -1.69
CA ALA A 137 2.65 -19.72 -2.46
C ALA A 137 2.64 -20.99 -1.59
N ARG A 138 1.71 -21.90 -1.88
CA ARG A 138 1.74 -23.26 -1.33
C ARG A 138 2.79 -24.06 -2.10
N ALA A 139 3.64 -24.80 -1.39
CA ALA A 139 4.52 -25.78 -2.03
C ALA A 139 3.68 -26.76 -2.86
N PRO A 140 4.21 -27.25 -3.99
CA PRO A 140 3.50 -28.22 -4.79
C PRO A 140 3.35 -29.48 -3.93
N TRP A 141 2.25 -30.20 -4.12
CA TRP A 141 2.09 -31.48 -3.46
C TRP A 141 3.13 -32.45 -4.00
N GLN A 142 4.26 -32.56 -3.30
CA GLN A 142 5.09 -33.75 -3.38
C GLN A 142 4.42 -34.75 -2.45
N ALA A 143 3.94 -35.87 -3.01
CA ALA A 143 3.42 -36.96 -2.21
C ALA A 143 4.44 -37.24 -1.09
N PRO A 144 4.06 -37.16 0.19
CA PRO A 144 5.01 -37.23 1.28
C PRO A 144 5.75 -38.56 1.18
N SER A 145 7.07 -38.51 1.01
CA SER A 145 7.93 -39.67 1.26
C SER A 145 7.92 -39.88 2.78
N ASP A 146 7.02 -40.74 3.27
CA ASP A 146 7.02 -41.35 4.60
C ASP A 146 7.21 -40.39 5.79
N LEU A 147 6.51 -39.25 5.80
CA LEU A 147 6.36 -38.47 7.04
C LEU A 147 5.28 -39.10 7.92
N PRO A 148 5.53 -39.32 9.23
CA PRO A 148 4.57 -39.96 10.11
C PRO A 148 3.30 -39.12 10.25
N LEU A 149 2.17 -39.75 9.92
CA LEU A 149 0.76 -39.29 9.94
C LEU A 149 0.26 -38.77 11.31
N SER A 150 1.12 -38.54 12.29
CA SER A 150 0.73 -38.12 13.65
C SER A 150 0.50 -36.60 13.80
N ALA A 151 0.70 -35.80 12.75
CA ALA A 151 0.27 -34.40 12.73
C ALA A 151 -1.17 -34.30 12.18
N MET A 152 -2.13 -34.92 12.87
CA MET A 152 -3.54 -34.63 12.61
C MET A 152 -3.82 -33.21 13.09
N ALA A 153 -4.09 -32.33 12.13
CA ALA A 153 -4.49 -30.95 12.34
C ALA A 153 -5.57 -30.86 13.42
N SER A 154 -5.25 -30.21 14.54
CA SER A 154 -6.31 -29.61 15.35
C SER A 154 -6.81 -28.42 14.53
N GLU A 155 -7.82 -28.66 13.70
CA GLU A 155 -8.73 -27.60 13.27
C GLU A 155 -9.29 -27.01 14.56
N HIS A 156 -8.67 -25.97 15.11
CA HIS A 156 -9.36 -25.13 16.09
C HIS A 156 -10.34 -24.30 15.27
N PRO A 157 -11.64 -24.65 15.26
CA PRO A 157 -12.59 -23.94 14.43
C PRO A 157 -12.67 -22.50 14.96
N GLY A 158 -12.05 -21.58 14.22
CA GLY A 158 -12.03 -20.15 14.57
C GLY A 158 -10.66 -19.49 14.62
N GLU A 159 -9.54 -20.21 14.62
CA GLU A 159 -8.23 -19.55 14.47
C GLU A 159 -7.79 -19.51 12.99
N PRO A 160 -7.28 -18.37 12.50
CA PRO A 160 -6.83 -18.27 11.12
C PRO A 160 -5.58 -19.13 10.86
N ASP A 161 -5.45 -19.63 9.63
CA ASP A 161 -4.25 -20.34 9.20
C ASP A 161 -3.09 -19.34 9.11
N VAL A 162 -2.09 -19.45 10.00
CA VAL A 162 -0.96 -18.50 10.08
C VAL A 162 0.37 -19.16 9.75
N TRP A 163 1.22 -18.42 9.02
CA TRP A 163 2.58 -18.80 8.67
C TRP A 163 3.55 -17.67 9.02
N ARG A 164 4.71 -18.02 9.59
CA ARG A 164 5.72 -17.04 9.99
C ARG A 164 7.08 -17.33 9.38
N TRP A 165 7.72 -16.26 8.94
CA TRP A 165 9.13 -16.25 8.58
C TRP A 165 9.89 -15.21 9.38
N ALA A 166 11.16 -15.46 9.62
CA ALA A 166 12.05 -14.51 10.25
C ALA A 166 13.43 -14.53 9.63
N THR A 167 14.13 -13.42 9.73
CA THR A 167 15.54 -13.33 9.43
C THR A 167 16.26 -12.47 10.45
N ARG A 168 17.56 -12.72 10.59
CA ARG A 168 18.46 -11.88 11.38
C ARG A 168 19.65 -11.51 10.53
N ARG A 169 19.76 -10.22 10.22
CA ARG A 169 20.84 -9.66 9.38
C ARG A 169 21.63 -8.62 10.18
N CYS A 170 22.92 -8.52 9.91
CA CYS A 170 23.85 -7.65 10.63
C CYS A 170 24.73 -6.86 9.66
N GLY A 171 24.91 -5.58 9.95
CA GLY A 171 25.76 -4.69 9.16
C GLY A 171 25.15 -4.29 7.83
N PRO A 172 25.87 -3.48 7.02
CA PRO A 172 25.32 -2.94 5.80
C PRO A 172 25.06 -4.03 4.76
N CYS A 173 23.79 -4.38 4.55
CA CYS A 173 23.38 -5.40 3.59
C CYS A 173 21.90 -5.22 3.21
N PRO A 174 21.51 -5.61 1.99
CA PRO A 174 20.10 -5.75 1.64
C PRO A 174 19.52 -6.95 2.37
N VAL A 175 18.27 -6.83 2.79
CA VAL A 175 17.43 -7.92 3.28
C VAL A 175 16.41 -8.22 2.19
N LYS A 176 16.46 -9.45 1.69
CA LYS A 176 15.60 -9.94 0.62
C LYS A 176 14.64 -11.02 1.14
N ALA A 177 13.59 -11.32 0.37
CA ALA A 177 12.63 -12.37 0.73
C ALA A 177 13.29 -13.75 0.90
N GLN A 178 14.32 -14.09 0.12
CA GLN A 178 15.08 -15.34 0.28
C GLN A 178 15.84 -15.44 1.63
N ASP A 179 16.01 -14.33 2.33
CA ASP A 179 16.71 -14.30 3.61
C ASP A 179 15.79 -14.71 4.77
N LEU A 180 14.48 -14.77 4.53
CA LEU A 180 13.44 -15.14 5.47
C LEU A 180 13.37 -16.66 5.62
N ASP A 181 13.78 -17.15 6.79
CA ASP A 181 13.65 -18.56 7.17
C ASP A 181 12.26 -18.79 7.79
N MET A 182 11.59 -19.89 7.42
CA MET A 182 10.32 -20.26 8.04
C MET A 182 10.57 -20.66 9.50
N VAL A 183 9.93 -19.96 10.45
CA VAL A 183 10.15 -20.15 11.90
C VAL A 183 9.03 -20.93 12.56
N ASP A 184 7.80 -20.69 12.10
CA ASP A 184 6.59 -21.28 12.65
C ASP A 184 5.73 -21.67 11.44
N SER A 185 5.94 -22.87 10.92
CA SER A 185 4.83 -23.59 10.35
C SER A 185 4.07 -24.09 11.56
N SER A 186 2.85 -23.60 11.80
CA SER A 186 1.99 -24.28 12.76
C SER A 186 2.07 -25.77 12.38
N SER A 187 2.48 -26.61 13.32
CA SER A 187 2.99 -27.98 13.09
C SER A 187 1.93 -28.97 12.59
N PHE A 188 0.84 -28.42 12.06
CA PHE A 188 -0.42 -29.02 11.75
C PHE A 188 -0.72 -29.05 10.24
N TYR A 189 0.13 -28.46 9.38
CA TYR A 189 -0.19 -28.34 7.96
C TYR A 189 0.56 -29.35 7.08
N GLU A 190 -0.21 -30.04 6.23
CA GLU A 190 0.29 -31.02 5.26
C GLU A 190 1.15 -30.42 4.14
N ARG A 191 1.10 -29.10 3.93
CA ARG A 191 1.79 -28.41 2.81
C ARG A 191 2.51 -27.16 3.29
N PRO A 192 3.85 -27.10 3.26
CA PRO A 192 4.58 -25.89 3.60
C PRO A 192 4.28 -24.77 2.60
N THR A 193 4.23 -23.52 3.07
CA THR A 193 4.22 -22.35 2.20
C THR A 193 5.64 -21.85 1.96
N TYR A 194 5.89 -21.24 0.80
CA TYR A 194 7.18 -20.65 0.46
C TYR A 194 7.01 -19.28 -0.22
N LEU A 195 8.11 -18.53 -0.31
CA LEU A 195 8.17 -17.22 -0.96
C LEU A 195 8.74 -17.41 -2.37
N PRO A 196 7.93 -17.43 -3.45
CA PRO A 196 8.42 -17.69 -4.80
C PRO A 196 9.40 -16.63 -5.28
N ILE A 197 9.23 -15.38 -4.85
CA ILE A 197 10.05 -14.25 -5.30
C ILE A 197 11.20 -14.01 -4.32
N GLY A 198 12.19 -14.91 -4.30
CA GLY A 198 13.31 -14.81 -3.35
C GLY A 198 14.13 -13.52 -3.47
N GLN A 199 14.23 -12.92 -4.67
CA GLN A 199 15.01 -11.70 -4.90
C GLN A 199 14.28 -10.41 -4.46
N GLN A 200 13.03 -10.47 -4.03
CA GLN A 200 12.27 -9.29 -3.63
C GLN A 200 12.97 -8.55 -2.49
N HIS A 201 13.29 -7.27 -2.73
CA HIS A 201 13.89 -6.39 -1.74
C HIS A 201 12.87 -6.05 -0.64
N LEU A 202 13.29 -6.13 0.62
CA LEU A 202 12.44 -5.80 1.76
C LEU A 202 12.92 -4.54 2.47
N LEU A 203 14.22 -4.47 2.75
CA LEU A 203 14.88 -3.29 3.32
C LEU A 203 16.39 -3.36 3.12
N GLN A 204 17.08 -2.24 3.28
CA GLN A 204 18.53 -2.08 3.23
C GLN A 204 19.02 -1.61 4.59
N ILE A 205 19.92 -2.41 5.19
CA ILE A 205 20.67 -1.98 6.36
C ILE A 205 21.82 -1.11 5.85
N SER A 206 21.92 0.13 6.32
CA SER A 206 22.91 1.13 5.91
C SER A 206 23.98 1.38 6.98
N ALA A 207 23.67 1.11 8.25
CA ALA A 207 24.57 1.35 9.38
C ALA A 207 24.99 0.04 10.07
N PRO A 208 25.96 0.08 11.02
CA PRO A 208 26.28 -1.02 11.91
C PRO A 208 25.12 -1.32 12.89
N ALA A 209 24.09 -1.95 12.36
CA ALA A 209 22.90 -2.38 13.08
C ALA A 209 22.65 -3.86 12.82
N MET A 210 22.00 -4.50 13.78
CA MET A 210 21.46 -5.84 13.67
C MET A 210 19.95 -5.73 13.63
N ILE A 211 19.34 -6.28 12.59
CA ILE A 211 17.90 -6.30 12.39
C ILE A 211 17.41 -7.73 12.59
N GLU A 212 16.37 -7.89 13.41
CA GLU A 212 15.53 -9.08 13.52
C GLU A 212 14.21 -8.71 12.82
N PHE A 213 13.91 -9.35 11.71
CA PHE A 213 12.75 -9.04 10.86
C PHE A 213 11.87 -10.26 10.73
N GLU A 214 10.60 -10.15 11.09
CA GLU A 214 9.62 -11.23 11.08
C GLU A 214 8.42 -10.82 10.23
N VAL A 215 7.89 -11.74 9.44
CA VAL A 215 6.69 -11.54 8.61
C VAL A 215 5.69 -12.65 8.92
N GLU A 216 4.43 -12.27 9.05
CA GLU A 216 3.31 -13.17 9.29
C GLU A 216 2.32 -13.09 8.12
N ALA A 217 1.92 -14.24 7.59
CA ALA A 217 0.95 -14.36 6.51
C ALA A 217 -0.22 -15.27 6.91
N THR A 218 -1.38 -15.03 6.32
CA THR A 218 -2.58 -15.86 6.54
C THR A 218 -3.33 -16.15 5.24
N CYS A 219 -4.15 -17.20 5.23
CA CYS A 219 -5.01 -17.58 4.11
C CYS A 219 -6.47 -17.18 4.34
N ALA A 220 -6.87 -16.08 3.72
CA ALA A 220 -8.22 -15.53 3.83
C ALA A 220 -8.66 -14.88 2.50
N SER A 221 -9.94 -14.56 2.41
CA SER A 221 -10.45 -13.54 1.49
C SER A 221 -10.49 -12.17 2.16
N GLN A 222 -10.60 -11.10 1.37
CA GLN A 222 -10.73 -9.75 1.93
C GLN A 222 -11.95 -9.61 2.84
N THR A 223 -13.08 -10.19 2.47
CA THR A 223 -14.32 -10.14 3.26
C THR A 223 -14.18 -10.89 4.57
N GLU A 224 -13.56 -12.08 4.57
CA GLU A 224 -13.27 -12.81 5.81
C GLU A 224 -12.36 -12.00 6.73
N TRP A 225 -11.30 -11.38 6.18
CA TRP A 225 -10.35 -10.57 6.93
C TRP A 225 -10.99 -9.33 7.58
N GLU A 226 -11.93 -8.69 6.90
CA GLU A 226 -12.55 -7.45 7.39
C GLU A 226 -13.70 -7.72 8.36
N ILE A 227 -14.56 -8.70 8.06
CA ILE A 227 -15.86 -8.87 8.72
C ILE A 227 -15.85 -9.94 9.80
N SER A 228 -14.98 -10.95 9.71
CA SER A 228 -15.00 -12.07 10.65
C SER A 228 -14.50 -11.65 12.04
N GLY A 229 -15.29 -11.95 13.08
CA GLY A 229 -14.91 -11.71 14.47
C GLY A 229 -13.59 -12.40 14.86
N ALA A 230 -13.34 -13.60 14.33
CA ALA A 230 -12.08 -14.31 14.53
C ALA A 230 -10.85 -13.54 14.01
N PHE A 231 -10.98 -12.91 12.83
CA PHE A 231 -9.92 -12.08 12.27
C PHE A 231 -9.78 -10.75 13.02
N GLU A 232 -10.86 -10.21 13.58
CA GLU A 232 -10.77 -9.02 14.44
C GLU A 232 -10.01 -9.31 15.74
N GLU A 233 -10.33 -10.39 16.45
CA GLU A 233 -9.59 -10.82 17.64
C GLU A 233 -8.11 -11.09 17.31
N TYR A 234 -7.85 -11.73 16.17
CA TYR A 234 -6.49 -11.96 15.69
C TYR A 234 -5.74 -10.65 15.40
N ARG A 235 -6.36 -9.65 14.76
CA ARG A 235 -5.76 -8.32 14.55
C ARG A 235 -5.48 -7.62 15.87
N GLN A 236 -6.36 -7.73 16.85
CA GLN A 236 -6.15 -7.18 18.19
C GLN A 236 -4.95 -7.84 18.89
N ARG A 237 -4.82 -9.16 18.78
CA ARG A 237 -3.64 -9.92 19.27
C ARG A 237 -2.34 -9.46 18.60
N LEU A 238 -2.35 -9.27 17.28
CA LEU A 238 -1.19 -8.75 16.55
C LEU A 238 -0.78 -7.37 17.08
N ARG A 239 -1.74 -6.46 17.27
CA ARG A 239 -1.48 -5.12 17.82
C ARG A 239 -0.96 -5.16 19.26
N SER A 240 -1.54 -6.00 20.14
CA SER A 240 -1.06 -6.15 21.52
C SER A 240 0.37 -6.66 21.60
N ASP A 241 0.74 -7.53 20.65
CA ASP A 241 2.07 -8.13 20.53
C ASP A 241 3.07 -7.24 19.76
N ARG A 242 2.67 -5.99 19.45
CA ARG A 242 3.44 -4.97 18.73
C ARG A 242 3.88 -5.40 17.34
N TRP A 243 3.01 -6.12 16.63
CA TRP A 243 3.15 -6.30 15.19
C TRP A 243 2.61 -5.08 14.46
N LEU A 244 3.27 -4.71 13.37
CA LEU A 244 2.79 -3.71 12.44
C LEU A 244 1.89 -4.41 11.42
N VAL A 245 0.60 -4.07 11.44
CA VAL A 245 -0.40 -4.66 10.54
C VAL A 245 -0.23 -4.07 9.13
N VAL A 246 -0.27 -4.94 8.13
CA VAL A 246 -0.16 -4.60 6.71
C VAL A 246 -1.52 -4.82 6.06
N PRO A 247 -2.01 -3.92 5.19
CA PRO A 247 -3.21 -4.18 4.41
C PRO A 247 -2.95 -5.37 3.46
N PRO A 248 -3.56 -6.55 3.68
CA PRO A 248 -3.23 -7.72 2.90
C PRO A 248 -3.70 -7.60 1.45
N LEU A 249 -3.00 -8.28 0.54
CA LEU A 249 -3.42 -8.43 -0.86
C LEU A 249 -3.73 -9.90 -1.13
N PHE A 250 -4.96 -10.32 -0.82
CA PHE A 250 -5.40 -11.71 -1.02
C PHE A 250 -5.70 -12.07 -2.48
N SER A 251 -5.83 -11.09 -3.38
CA SER A 251 -5.98 -11.41 -4.81
C SER A 251 -4.65 -11.85 -5.40
N PRO A 252 -4.56 -13.03 -6.04
CA PRO A 252 -3.37 -13.43 -6.78
C PRO A 252 -3.18 -12.57 -8.03
N VAL A 253 -4.24 -11.90 -8.51
CA VAL A 253 -4.25 -11.08 -9.71
C VAL A 253 -3.90 -9.63 -9.38
N LYS A 254 -2.78 -9.14 -9.90
CA LYS A 254 -2.29 -7.78 -9.64
C LYS A 254 -2.82 -6.76 -10.64
N LYS A 255 -2.95 -7.17 -11.91
CA LYS A 255 -3.39 -6.30 -12.99
C LYS A 255 -4.24 -7.09 -13.96
N VAL A 256 -5.33 -6.47 -14.43
CA VAL A 256 -6.16 -7.00 -15.51
C VAL A 256 -6.44 -5.87 -16.51
N ASN A 257 -6.11 -6.15 -17.75
CA ASN A 257 -6.44 -5.36 -18.92
C ASN A 257 -7.33 -6.21 -19.83
N TYR A 258 -8.10 -5.54 -20.68
CA TYR A 258 -8.84 -6.22 -21.72
C TYR A 258 -8.88 -5.37 -22.98
N MET A 259 -8.96 -6.05 -24.12
CA MET A 259 -9.09 -5.45 -25.43
C MET A 259 -10.10 -6.27 -26.24
N VAL A 260 -11.03 -5.57 -26.88
CA VAL A 260 -11.95 -6.19 -27.84
C VAL A 260 -11.33 -6.03 -29.22
N THR A 261 -11.03 -7.14 -29.87
CA THR A 261 -10.49 -7.17 -31.24
C THR A 261 -11.55 -7.71 -32.20
N GLY A 262 -11.53 -7.18 -33.44
CA GLY A 262 -12.18 -7.71 -34.66
C GLY A 262 -13.57 -8.33 -34.57
N SER A 263 -14.51 -7.80 -35.36
CA SER A 263 -15.77 -8.48 -35.68
C SER A 263 -15.61 -9.33 -36.94
N ASP A 264 -14.99 -10.50 -36.83
CA ASP A 264 -15.12 -11.50 -37.90
C ASP A 264 -16.48 -12.19 -37.71
N ASP A 265 -17.33 -12.18 -38.74
CA ASP A 265 -18.60 -12.92 -38.80
C ASP A 265 -19.55 -12.67 -37.60
N ASP A 266 -20.04 -11.44 -37.42
CA ASP A 266 -21.04 -11.07 -36.40
C ASP A 266 -20.63 -11.33 -34.94
N THR A 267 -19.37 -11.66 -34.65
CA THR A 267 -18.90 -11.93 -33.29
C THR A 267 -17.63 -11.16 -32.96
N GLU A 268 -17.52 -10.68 -31.72
CA GLU A 268 -16.34 -10.03 -31.17
C GLU A 268 -15.40 -11.04 -30.51
N ARG A 269 -14.11 -10.72 -30.53
CA ARG A 269 -13.07 -11.43 -29.80
C ARG A 269 -12.61 -10.60 -28.61
N LEU A 270 -12.68 -11.15 -27.41
CA LEU A 270 -12.17 -10.50 -26.20
C LEU A 270 -10.82 -11.10 -25.82
N VAL A 271 -9.81 -10.25 -25.75
CA VAL A 271 -8.47 -10.56 -25.25
C VAL A 271 -8.37 -10.02 -23.84
N LEU A 272 -8.14 -10.90 -22.86
CA LEU A 272 -7.86 -10.56 -21.47
C LEU A 272 -6.37 -10.75 -21.24
N GLU A 273 -5.73 -9.72 -20.70
CA GLU A 273 -4.34 -9.77 -20.30
C GLU A 273 -4.28 -9.55 -18.79
N PHE A 274 -3.65 -10.45 -18.06
CA PHE A 274 -3.49 -10.28 -16.63
C PHE A 274 -2.11 -10.67 -16.14
N SER A 275 -1.69 -10.05 -15.05
CA SER A 275 -0.53 -10.48 -14.30
C SER A 275 -0.96 -11.03 -12.96
N HIS A 276 -0.45 -12.21 -12.63
CA HIS A 276 -0.65 -12.82 -11.33
C HIS A 276 0.67 -13.26 -10.72
N ALA A 277 0.69 -13.41 -9.40
CA ALA A 277 1.85 -13.94 -8.73
C ALA A 277 2.03 -15.42 -9.10
N CYS A 278 3.24 -15.81 -9.49
CA CYS A 278 3.51 -17.18 -9.92
C CYS A 278 3.28 -18.15 -8.75
N THR A 279 2.30 -19.04 -8.91
CA THR A 279 2.01 -20.13 -7.97
C THR A 279 2.48 -21.48 -8.51
N GLN A 280 2.94 -21.54 -9.76
CA GLN A 280 3.60 -22.72 -10.30
C GLN A 280 5.02 -22.78 -9.78
N VAL A 281 5.39 -23.95 -9.28
CA VAL A 281 6.73 -24.19 -8.75
C VAL A 281 7.63 -24.45 -9.93
N GLN A 282 8.64 -23.60 -10.11
CA GLN A 282 9.74 -23.91 -11.01
C GLN A 282 10.33 -25.25 -10.57
N GLN A 283 10.11 -26.31 -11.35
CA GLN A 283 11.03 -27.43 -11.31
C GLN A 283 12.38 -26.86 -11.78
N PRO A 284 13.47 -27.04 -11.02
CA PRO A 284 14.77 -26.59 -11.49
C PRO A 284 14.99 -27.21 -12.86
N VAL A 285 15.12 -26.36 -13.89
CA VAL A 285 15.49 -26.78 -15.24
C VAL A 285 16.82 -27.51 -15.09
N SER A 286 16.79 -28.84 -15.13
CA SER A 286 18.00 -29.63 -15.17
C SER A 286 18.65 -29.35 -16.53
N SER A 287 19.55 -28.37 -16.55
CA SER A 287 20.48 -28.16 -17.64
C SER A 287 21.53 -29.27 -17.61
N ALA A 288 21.11 -30.48 -17.95
CA ALA A 288 21.98 -31.57 -18.35
C ALA A 288 21.54 -31.98 -19.76
N PRO A 289 22.39 -31.87 -20.78
CA PRO A 289 22.07 -32.43 -22.09
C PRO A 289 21.92 -33.94 -21.91
N GLN A 290 20.75 -34.48 -22.25
CA GLN A 290 20.60 -35.91 -22.45
C GLN A 290 21.46 -36.30 -23.67
N GLU A 291 22.73 -36.61 -23.43
CA GLU A 291 23.49 -37.48 -24.31
C GLU A 291 22.77 -38.83 -24.33
N SER A 292 22.19 -39.15 -25.48
CA SER A 292 21.65 -40.44 -25.81
C SER A 292 22.81 -41.43 -25.95
N VAL A 293 23.28 -41.96 -24.82
CA VAL A 293 24.13 -43.15 -24.81
C VAL A 293 23.21 -44.35 -25.01
N GLN A 294 23.12 -44.81 -26.26
CA GLN A 294 22.71 -46.18 -26.56
C GLN A 294 23.77 -47.12 -25.97
N LEU A 295 23.44 -47.72 -24.83
CA LEU A 295 24.20 -48.83 -24.26
C LEU A 295 23.46 -50.12 -24.60
N GLU A 296 23.99 -50.82 -25.61
CA GLU A 296 23.63 -52.20 -25.90
C GLU A 296 23.93 -53.08 -24.68
N VAL A 297 22.92 -53.83 -24.27
CA VAL A 297 23.02 -54.89 -23.27
C VAL A 297 23.57 -56.14 -23.94
N PRO A 298 24.55 -56.81 -23.31
CA PRO A 298 24.60 -58.26 -23.43
C PRO A 298 24.47 -58.93 -22.05
N GLY A 299 23.55 -59.89 -22.00
CA GLY A 299 23.85 -61.22 -21.48
C GLY A 299 23.96 -61.37 -19.97
N THR A 300 22.85 -61.76 -19.38
CA THR A 300 22.73 -62.48 -18.10
C THR A 300 23.75 -63.61 -17.93
N ASN A 301 24.39 -63.70 -16.76
CA ASN A 301 24.54 -64.93 -15.97
C ASN A 301 25.35 -64.67 -14.68
N GLY A 302 24.86 -65.14 -13.53
CA GLY A 302 25.72 -65.43 -12.37
C GLY A 302 25.20 -65.00 -11.00
N ARG A 303 24.95 -66.01 -10.15
CA ARG A 303 24.42 -66.01 -8.77
C ARG A 303 25.34 -65.36 -7.69
N PRO A 304 24.84 -65.20 -6.44
CA PRO A 304 25.35 -64.24 -5.45
C PRO A 304 26.42 -64.82 -4.52
N LYS A 305 27.22 -63.95 -3.89
CA LYS A 305 27.92 -64.25 -2.64
C LYS A 305 28.04 -63.02 -1.73
N GLU A 306 27.93 -63.34 -0.45
CA GLU A 306 27.99 -62.51 0.74
C GLU A 306 29.37 -61.85 0.97
N ALA A 307 29.29 -60.84 1.84
CA ALA A 307 30.21 -60.54 2.94
C ALA A 307 31.30 -59.47 2.74
N SER A 308 31.33 -58.60 3.76
CA SER A 308 32.50 -58.09 4.50
C SER A 308 32.84 -56.62 4.30
N ALA A 309 32.90 -55.95 5.45
CA ALA A 309 33.40 -54.61 5.68
C ALA A 309 34.95 -54.56 5.66
N GLU A 310 35.50 -53.41 5.26
CA GLU A 310 36.76 -52.78 5.72
C GLU A 310 36.97 -51.53 4.83
N VAL A 311 36.81 -50.29 5.30
CA VAL A 311 37.73 -49.43 6.07
C VAL A 311 39.11 -49.17 5.40
N ALA A 312 39.15 -48.04 4.68
CA ALA A 312 40.22 -47.04 4.56
C ALA A 312 41.50 -47.34 3.72
N PRO A 313 42.34 -46.33 3.42
CA PRO A 313 42.03 -45.06 2.73
C PRO A 313 43.03 -44.80 1.58
N MET A 314 42.63 -44.05 0.54
CA MET A 314 43.61 -43.38 -0.34
C MET A 314 43.33 -41.89 -0.40
N ALA A 315 44.26 -41.15 0.22
CA ALA A 315 44.43 -39.73 0.06
C ALA A 315 44.71 -39.39 -1.40
N THR A 316 44.07 -38.34 -1.91
CA THR A 316 44.64 -37.55 -3.00
C THR A 316 44.68 -36.11 -2.56
N VAL A 317 45.91 -35.62 -2.46
CA VAL A 317 46.31 -34.25 -2.18
C VAL A 317 45.94 -33.38 -3.38
N LEU A 318 45.16 -32.33 -3.16
CA LEU A 318 45.27 -31.10 -3.95
C LEU A 318 44.81 -29.89 -3.11
N ARG A 319 45.49 -28.79 -3.40
CA ARG A 319 45.85 -27.73 -2.46
C ARG A 319 44.84 -26.59 -2.41
N ARG A 320 44.83 -25.96 -1.22
CA ARG A 320 44.53 -24.56 -0.89
C ARG A 320 43.06 -24.13 -0.91
N GLY A 321 42.50 -24.16 0.30
CA GLY A 321 41.98 -22.94 0.91
C GLY A 321 40.46 -22.76 0.83
N SER A 322 39.70 -23.59 1.55
CA SER A 322 38.35 -23.22 1.97
C SER A 322 38.07 -23.91 3.32
N LEU A 323 37.95 -23.08 4.34
CA LEU A 323 37.73 -23.48 5.73
C LEU A 323 36.25 -23.85 5.89
N LEU A 324 35.98 -25.14 6.09
CA LEU A 324 34.66 -25.64 6.44
C LEU A 324 34.43 -25.34 7.93
N LEU A 325 33.54 -24.41 8.27
CA LEU A 325 33.20 -24.09 9.65
C LEU A 325 31.92 -24.82 10.06
N LEU A 326 32.08 -25.88 10.85
CA LEU A 326 31.01 -26.59 11.54
C LEU A 326 30.75 -25.84 12.86
N ILE A 327 29.66 -25.08 12.95
CA ILE A 327 29.30 -24.37 14.19
C ILE A 327 28.45 -25.28 15.08
N ARG A 328 29.07 -25.86 16.11
CA ARG A 328 28.39 -26.22 17.35
C ARG A 328 28.55 -25.07 18.35
N ARG A 329 27.39 -24.71 18.94
CA ARG A 329 27.13 -23.94 20.16
C ARG A 329 28.33 -23.50 21.03
N TYR A 330 28.31 -22.21 21.37
CA TYR A 330 29.03 -21.48 22.44
C TYR A 330 30.56 -21.44 22.36
N GLU A 331 31.10 -20.32 21.84
CA GLU A 331 32.09 -19.47 22.52
C GLU A 331 32.46 -18.25 21.66
N VAL A 332 32.61 -17.10 22.30
CA VAL A 332 32.97 -15.81 21.68
C VAL A 332 34.49 -15.75 21.59
N LEU A 333 35.04 -15.73 20.36
CA LEU A 333 36.46 -15.41 20.14
C LEU A 333 36.58 -14.01 19.53
N SER A 334 37.18 -13.10 20.30
CA SER A 334 37.56 -11.76 19.86
C SER A 334 38.78 -11.85 18.94
N PHE A 335 38.67 -11.29 17.72
CA PHE A 335 39.81 -11.05 16.84
C PHE A 335 40.26 -9.59 16.95
N SER A 336 41.52 -9.36 17.32
CA SER A 336 42.18 -8.05 17.29
C SER A 336 43.08 -7.97 16.06
N ALA A 337 42.72 -7.11 15.10
CA ALA A 337 43.60 -6.73 14.00
C ALA A 337 43.97 -5.25 14.17
N ASN A 338 45.26 -5.01 14.42
CA ASN A 338 45.88 -3.69 14.47
C ASN A 338 45.88 -3.04 13.08
N LEU A 339 45.06 -2.01 12.86
CA LEU A 339 45.24 -1.08 11.73
C LEU A 339 45.60 0.32 12.23
N ARG A 340 46.74 0.82 11.73
CA ARG A 340 47.35 2.10 12.09
C ARG A 340 46.55 3.29 11.54
N ARG A 341 46.31 4.24 12.44
CA ARG A 341 46.08 5.70 12.28
C ARG A 341 45.98 6.26 10.86
N ARG A 342 44.79 6.72 10.48
CA ARG A 342 44.59 7.96 9.70
C ARG A 342 43.54 8.79 10.41
N GLY A 343 43.87 10.05 10.71
CA GLY A 343 43.01 10.97 11.45
C GLY A 343 41.75 11.29 10.67
N VAL A 344 40.60 11.08 11.31
CA VAL A 344 39.28 11.51 10.82
C VAL A 344 39.00 12.87 11.42
N VAL A 345 38.90 13.88 10.56
CA VAL A 345 38.42 15.22 10.92
C VAL A 345 36.90 15.14 11.01
N TRP A 346 36.35 15.40 12.19
CA TRP A 346 34.92 15.53 12.39
C TRP A 346 34.47 16.89 11.85
N VAL A 347 33.71 16.88 10.75
CA VAL A 347 32.90 18.02 10.34
C VAL A 347 31.54 17.84 11.02
N PRO A 348 31.11 18.72 11.93
CA PRO A 348 29.76 18.65 12.46
C PRO A 348 28.79 18.98 11.34
N LEU A 349 28.07 17.97 10.86
CA LEU A 349 26.91 18.14 10.00
C LEU A 349 25.83 18.86 10.83
N ALA A 350 25.65 20.15 10.56
CA ALA A 350 24.50 20.89 11.05
C ALA A 350 23.23 20.23 10.50
N TRP A 351 22.47 19.57 11.39
CA TRP A 351 21.17 18.97 11.08
C TRP A 351 20.19 20.08 10.61
N PRO A 352 19.29 19.81 9.66
CA PRO A 352 18.49 20.84 8.99
C PRO A 352 17.30 21.29 9.86
N TRP A 353 17.57 21.96 10.97
CA TRP A 353 16.55 22.66 11.76
C TRP A 353 15.81 23.79 11.00
N PRO A 354 16.40 24.53 10.03
CA PRO A 354 15.70 25.64 9.39
C PRO A 354 14.48 25.24 8.54
N ALA A 355 14.51 24.06 7.91
CA ALA A 355 13.47 23.64 6.97
C ALA A 355 12.15 23.25 7.66
N LEU A 356 12.23 22.57 8.81
CA LEU A 356 11.04 22.18 9.59
C LEU A 356 10.34 23.39 10.21
N ALA A 357 11.08 24.40 10.65
CA ALA A 357 10.51 25.62 11.20
C ALA A 357 9.67 26.38 10.16
N THR A 358 10.15 26.47 8.91
CA THR A 358 9.42 27.11 7.82
C THR A 358 8.16 26.35 7.41
N GLU A 359 8.15 25.03 7.52
CA GLU A 359 6.96 24.22 7.22
C GLU A 359 5.83 24.43 8.26
N LEU A 360 6.19 24.50 9.55
CA LEU A 360 5.22 24.74 10.62
C LEU A 360 4.61 26.15 10.57
N GLU A 361 5.40 27.17 10.22
CA GLU A 361 4.90 28.53 10.01
C GLU A 361 3.93 28.59 8.82
N GLY A 362 4.27 27.97 7.70
CA GLY A 362 3.37 27.88 6.54
C GLY A 362 2.06 27.13 6.85
N ALA A 363 2.13 26.06 7.65
CA ALA A 363 0.95 25.33 8.10
C ALA A 363 0.03 26.21 8.97
N ARG A 364 0.61 27.01 9.87
CA ARG A 364 -0.13 27.98 10.71
C ARG A 364 -0.84 29.05 9.89
N GLU A 365 -0.14 29.67 8.94
CA GLU A 365 -0.74 30.68 8.06
C GLU A 365 -1.90 30.10 7.26
N ARG A 366 -1.75 28.88 6.74
CA ARG A 366 -2.82 28.19 6.01
C ARG A 366 -4.01 27.88 6.92
N VAL A 367 -3.79 27.35 8.12
CA VAL A 367 -4.87 27.08 9.09
C VAL A 367 -5.61 28.37 9.48
N ALA A 368 -4.91 29.50 9.64
CA ALA A 368 -5.55 30.79 9.86
C ALA A 368 -6.42 31.23 8.67
N ALA A 369 -5.93 31.03 7.44
CA ALA A 369 -6.68 31.32 6.22
C ALA A 369 -7.93 30.42 6.06
N VAL A 370 -7.83 29.13 6.42
CA VAL A 370 -8.98 28.20 6.46
C VAL A 370 -10.04 28.70 7.44
N ALA A 371 -9.63 29.07 8.66
CA ALA A 371 -10.54 29.55 9.68
C ALA A 371 -11.25 30.84 9.25
N GLN A 372 -10.50 31.80 8.68
CA GLN A 372 -11.09 33.03 8.15
C GLN A 372 -12.09 32.72 7.03
N LYS A 373 -11.74 31.82 6.10
CA LYS A 373 -12.59 31.49 4.96
C LYS A 373 -13.90 30.84 5.39
N LEU A 374 -13.86 29.92 6.36
CA LEU A 374 -15.07 29.30 6.91
C LEU A 374 -15.91 30.31 7.71
N GLU A 375 -15.30 31.30 8.36
CA GLU A 375 -16.06 32.38 9.00
C GLU A 375 -16.78 33.26 7.97
N GLU A 376 -16.11 33.60 6.87
CA GLU A 376 -16.69 34.32 5.75
C GLU A 376 -17.84 33.56 5.10
N LEU A 377 -17.66 32.25 4.84
CA LEU A 377 -18.68 31.39 4.24
C LEU A 377 -19.84 31.06 5.19
N ALA A 378 -19.61 31.03 6.50
CA ALA A 378 -20.68 30.83 7.47
C ALA A 378 -21.60 32.08 7.63
N ASN A 379 -21.23 33.22 7.04
CA ASN A 379 -22.11 34.37 6.95
C ASN A 379 -23.20 34.14 5.89
N THR A 380 -24.46 34.28 6.30
CA THR A 380 -25.63 34.02 5.43
C THR A 380 -25.62 34.83 4.14
N GLU A 381 -25.21 36.12 4.17
CA GLU A 381 -25.19 36.96 2.98
C GLU A 381 -24.09 36.56 2.01
N THR A 382 -22.89 36.27 2.53
CA THR A 382 -21.76 35.81 1.73
C THR A 382 -22.08 34.47 1.09
N PHE A 383 -22.61 33.53 1.87
CA PHE A 383 -23.00 32.22 1.35
C PHE A 383 -24.07 32.32 0.27
N ALA A 384 -25.11 33.14 0.49
CA ALA A 384 -26.15 33.37 -0.50
C ALA A 384 -25.60 33.93 -1.82
N LYS A 385 -24.61 34.83 -1.76
CA LYS A 385 -23.92 35.35 -2.96
C LYS A 385 -23.14 34.27 -3.71
N VAL A 386 -22.43 33.39 -2.98
CA VAL A 386 -21.70 32.26 -3.58
C VAL A 386 -22.67 31.26 -4.20
N ALA A 387 -23.72 30.89 -3.46
CA ALA A 387 -24.76 29.94 -3.87
C ALA A 387 -25.57 30.44 -5.08
N ALA A 388 -25.74 31.75 -5.24
CA ALA A 388 -26.37 32.34 -6.43
C ALA A 388 -25.63 31.99 -7.74
N GLY A 389 -24.33 31.67 -7.66
CA GLY A 389 -23.56 31.16 -8.78
C GLY A 389 -23.63 29.64 -8.99
N GLY A 390 -24.50 28.95 -8.25
CA GLY A 390 -24.72 27.50 -8.33
C GLY A 390 -23.80 26.69 -7.42
N GLY A 391 -24.10 25.39 -7.33
CA GLY A 391 -23.37 24.44 -6.49
C GLY A 391 -21.85 24.41 -6.77
N ASP A 392 -21.44 24.52 -8.03
CA ASP A 392 -20.02 24.52 -8.40
C ASP A 392 -19.22 25.69 -7.80
N ASN A 393 -19.84 26.86 -7.60
CA ASN A 393 -19.17 27.97 -6.93
C ASN A 393 -18.97 27.68 -5.43
N ILE A 394 -19.93 27.04 -4.76
CA ILE A 394 -19.77 26.60 -3.38
C ILE A 394 -18.58 25.61 -3.30
N ARG A 395 -18.51 24.64 -4.20
CA ARG A 395 -17.43 23.63 -4.25
C ARG A 395 -16.04 24.23 -4.48
N ARG A 396 -15.95 25.27 -5.32
CA ARG A 396 -14.69 26.03 -5.51
C ARG A 396 -14.26 26.74 -4.23
N GLU A 397 -15.20 27.34 -3.53
CA GLU A 397 -14.92 28.01 -2.25
C GLU A 397 -14.57 27.00 -1.13
N LEU A 398 -15.13 25.78 -1.18
CA LEU A 398 -14.75 24.66 -0.31
C LEU A 398 -13.41 24.02 -0.66
N GLY A 399 -12.82 24.34 -1.82
CA GLY A 399 -11.55 23.78 -2.27
C GLY A 399 -11.62 22.32 -2.73
N THR A 400 -12.82 21.80 -2.99
CA THR A 400 -13.01 20.46 -3.58
C THR A 400 -12.90 20.50 -5.11
N VAL A 401 -13.12 21.67 -5.71
CA VAL A 401 -12.91 21.93 -7.15
C VAL A 401 -11.90 23.07 -7.32
N GLY A 402 -10.72 22.73 -7.83
CA GLY A 402 -9.61 23.68 -8.01
C GLY A 402 -8.72 23.80 -6.78
N THR A 403 -7.71 24.67 -6.86
CA THR A 403 -6.62 24.77 -5.86
C THR A 403 -6.50 26.16 -5.22
N THR A 404 -7.41 27.08 -5.56
CA THR A 404 -7.33 28.49 -5.14
C THR A 404 -7.91 28.75 -3.76
N SER A 405 -8.80 27.89 -3.26
CA SER A 405 -9.37 28.05 -1.92
C SER A 405 -8.35 27.68 -0.84
N PRO A 406 -8.28 28.43 0.28
CA PRO A 406 -7.49 28.03 1.44
C PRO A 406 -7.87 26.67 2.03
N LEU A 407 -9.10 26.20 1.79
CA LEU A 407 -9.59 24.90 2.22
C LEU A 407 -8.97 23.72 1.44
N PHE A 408 -8.38 23.99 0.27
CA PHE A 408 -7.60 23.00 -0.47
C PHE A 408 -6.40 22.55 0.37
N ASP A 409 -6.26 21.24 0.57
CA ASP A 409 -5.25 20.61 1.44
C ASP A 409 -5.27 21.10 2.91
N ALA A 410 -6.42 21.58 3.43
CA ALA A 410 -6.53 21.99 4.83
C ALA A 410 -6.14 20.86 5.80
N GLU A 411 -6.53 19.61 5.49
CA GLU A 411 -6.20 18.42 6.28
C GLU A 411 -4.68 18.28 6.48
N LYS A 412 -3.89 18.51 5.42
CA LYS A 412 -2.43 18.44 5.48
C LYS A 412 -1.84 19.49 6.41
N ALA A 413 -2.39 20.70 6.40
CA ALA A 413 -1.94 21.78 7.27
C ALA A 413 -2.26 21.49 8.75
N PHE A 414 -3.45 20.97 9.07
CA PHE A 414 -3.79 20.56 10.43
C PHE A 414 -2.94 19.37 10.91
N LYS A 415 -2.70 18.37 10.06
CA LYS A 415 -1.81 17.24 10.38
C LYS A 415 -0.39 17.68 10.74
N ALA A 416 0.15 18.68 10.04
CA ALA A 416 1.47 19.24 10.36
C ALA A 416 1.52 19.91 11.74
N LEU A 417 0.39 20.37 12.29
CA LEU A 417 0.31 20.99 13.61
C LEU A 417 -0.05 20.00 14.74
N ALA A 418 -0.29 18.73 14.43
CA ALA A 418 -0.71 17.73 15.41
C ALA A 418 0.32 17.51 16.53
N GLU A 419 1.61 17.70 16.25
CA GLU A 419 2.68 17.59 17.25
C GLU A 419 2.61 18.67 18.35
N GLU A 420 1.93 19.79 18.10
CA GLU A 420 1.79 20.88 19.07
C GLU A 420 0.62 20.68 20.05
N VAL A 421 -0.18 19.64 19.87
CA VAL A 421 -1.41 19.40 20.64
C VAL A 421 -1.11 18.58 21.89
N GLU A 422 -1.88 18.82 22.97
CA GLU A 422 -1.76 18.04 24.21
C GLU A 422 -2.43 16.67 24.13
N ASP A 423 -3.57 16.61 23.44
CA ASP A 423 -4.38 15.42 23.22
C ASP A 423 -4.52 15.14 21.72
N PRO A 424 -3.59 14.34 21.13
CA PRO A 424 -3.62 14.02 19.71
C PRO A 424 -4.86 13.22 19.30
N GLU A 425 -5.39 12.37 20.17
CA GLU A 425 -6.54 11.51 19.85
C GLU A 425 -7.79 12.38 19.62
N LEU A 426 -8.12 13.24 20.57
CA LEU A 426 -9.25 14.17 20.46
C LEU A 426 -9.07 15.16 19.28
N TYR A 427 -7.82 15.56 19.00
CA TYR A 427 -7.51 16.41 17.86
C TYR A 427 -7.82 15.72 16.53
N PHE A 428 -7.41 14.47 16.35
CA PHE A 428 -7.70 13.72 15.13
C PHE A 428 -9.18 13.40 14.99
N GLU A 429 -9.90 13.09 16.07
CA GLU A 429 -11.36 12.95 16.02
C GLU A 429 -12.04 14.24 15.56
N THR A 430 -11.58 15.40 16.03
CA THR A 430 -12.12 16.70 15.64
C THR A 430 -11.74 17.05 14.19
N LEU A 431 -10.56 16.63 13.74
CA LEU A 431 -10.12 16.80 12.36
C LEU A 431 -10.95 15.94 11.39
N GLU A 432 -11.30 14.71 11.76
CA GLU A 432 -12.21 13.88 10.95
C GLU A 432 -13.61 14.50 10.88
N LYS A 433 -14.12 15.10 11.97
CA LYS A 433 -15.39 15.86 11.93
C LYS A 433 -15.35 17.04 10.96
N LEU A 434 -14.22 17.78 10.91
CA LEU A 434 -14.03 18.85 9.93
C LEU A 434 -14.09 18.29 8.50
N LYS A 435 -13.39 17.19 8.24
CA LYS A 435 -13.33 16.56 6.93
C LYS A 435 -14.70 16.04 6.48
N GLU A 436 -15.42 15.37 7.37
CA GLU A 436 -16.77 14.88 7.13
C GLU A 436 -17.72 16.04 6.79
N ALA A 437 -17.71 17.11 7.58
CA ALA A 437 -18.54 18.30 7.32
C ALA A 437 -18.22 18.96 5.97
N VAL A 438 -16.95 19.12 5.60
CA VAL A 438 -16.56 19.66 4.27
C VAL A 438 -16.99 18.73 3.14
N SER A 439 -16.86 17.41 3.32
CA SER A 439 -17.29 16.42 2.33
C SER A 439 -18.80 16.40 2.14
N ASN A 440 -19.57 16.48 3.24
CA ASN A 440 -21.04 16.56 3.18
C ASN A 440 -21.49 17.87 2.51
N ALA A 441 -20.85 18.99 2.86
CA ALA A 441 -21.10 20.27 2.21
C ALA A 441 -20.87 20.22 0.69
N ASP A 442 -19.81 19.55 0.25
CA ASP A 442 -19.51 19.33 -1.19
C ASP A 442 -20.54 18.43 -1.86
N ALA A 443 -20.93 17.33 -1.22
CA ALA A 443 -21.91 16.39 -1.77
C ALA A 443 -23.29 17.04 -1.95
N ASP A 444 -23.73 17.85 -0.98
CA ASP A 444 -24.96 18.63 -1.09
C ASP A 444 -24.84 19.72 -2.16
N ALA A 445 -23.73 20.45 -2.19
CA ALA A 445 -23.48 21.45 -3.23
C ALA A 445 -23.50 20.82 -4.63
N TYR A 446 -22.88 19.65 -4.81
CA TYR A 446 -22.92 18.88 -6.05
C TYR A 446 -24.34 18.45 -6.41
N SER A 447 -25.09 17.92 -5.46
CA SER A 447 -26.48 17.48 -5.66
C SER A 447 -27.40 18.62 -6.10
N SER A 448 -27.15 19.84 -5.60
CA SER A 448 -27.90 21.03 -6.02
C SER A 448 -27.82 21.29 -7.53
N ILE A 449 -26.71 20.93 -8.19
CA ILE A 449 -26.48 21.13 -9.62
C ILE A 449 -27.42 20.25 -10.48
N PHE A 450 -27.69 19.01 -10.04
CA PHE A 450 -28.44 18.02 -10.83
C PHE A 450 -29.92 17.93 -10.45
N SER A 451 -30.30 18.53 -9.32
CA SER A 451 -31.67 18.48 -8.80
C SER A 451 -32.72 19.08 -9.76
N MET A 452 -32.35 19.98 -10.67
CA MET A 452 -33.30 20.56 -11.64
C MET A 452 -33.84 19.57 -12.70
N ASN A 453 -33.20 18.42 -12.91
CA ASN A 453 -33.51 17.51 -14.03
C ASN A 453 -34.26 16.23 -13.61
N SER A 454 -34.60 16.05 -12.34
CA SER A 454 -35.23 14.81 -11.85
C SER A 454 -36.73 14.99 -11.58
N ALA A 455 -37.56 14.06 -12.07
CA ALA A 455 -39.04 14.14 -11.98
C ALA A 455 -39.62 14.02 -10.55
N ALA A 456 -38.80 13.65 -9.55
CA ALA A 456 -39.17 13.55 -8.14
C ALA A 456 -38.33 14.49 -7.24
N ALA A 457 -37.79 15.58 -7.79
CA ALA A 457 -36.69 16.31 -7.18
C ALA A 457 -37.07 17.13 -5.95
N THR A 458 -36.38 16.83 -4.84
CA THR A 458 -36.06 17.80 -3.80
C THR A 458 -35.52 19.08 -4.45
N PRO A 459 -36.08 20.27 -4.17
CA PRO A 459 -35.64 21.52 -4.78
C PRO A 459 -34.14 21.78 -4.54
N PRO A 460 -33.40 22.37 -5.50
CA PRO A 460 -31.98 22.72 -5.35
C PRO A 460 -31.67 23.49 -4.06
N GLN A 461 -32.60 24.37 -3.65
CA GLN A 461 -32.50 25.19 -2.46
C GLN A 461 -32.30 24.35 -1.18
N VAL A 462 -32.94 23.18 -1.09
CA VAL A 462 -32.82 22.31 0.10
C VAL A 462 -31.40 21.79 0.23
N TYR A 463 -30.76 21.43 -0.89
CA TYR A 463 -29.37 20.99 -0.88
C TYR A 463 -28.41 22.15 -0.56
N THR A 464 -28.66 23.35 -1.10
CA THR A 464 -27.84 24.52 -0.75
C THR A 464 -27.96 24.89 0.73
N ASP A 465 -29.16 24.76 1.31
CA ASP A 465 -29.39 25.05 2.72
C ASP A 465 -28.72 24.00 3.64
N ARG A 466 -28.70 22.72 3.24
CA ARG A 466 -27.94 21.68 3.96
C ARG A 466 -26.43 21.91 3.85
N SER A 467 -25.94 22.21 2.66
CA SER A 467 -24.53 22.57 2.43
C SER A 467 -24.11 23.75 3.33
N PHE A 468 -24.96 24.77 3.50
CA PHE A 468 -24.70 25.88 4.42
C PHE A 468 -24.57 25.43 5.88
N LYS A 469 -25.44 24.51 6.33
CA LYS A 469 -25.38 23.95 7.68
C LYS A 469 -24.07 23.20 7.90
N GLU A 470 -23.67 22.36 6.96
CA GLU A 470 -22.39 21.62 7.04
C GLU A 470 -21.18 22.57 7.07
N VAL A 471 -21.24 23.72 6.37
CA VAL A 471 -20.21 24.79 6.50
C VAL A 471 -20.15 25.37 7.92
N GLN A 472 -21.30 25.53 8.59
CA GLN A 472 -21.32 25.99 9.98
C GLN A 472 -20.74 24.95 10.94
N ASP A 473 -20.96 23.67 10.68
CA ASP A 473 -20.39 22.57 11.45
C ASP A 473 -18.88 22.48 11.22
N ALA A 474 -18.40 22.61 9.97
CA ALA A 474 -16.98 22.72 9.64
C ALA A 474 -16.30 23.91 10.36
N ARG A 475 -16.95 25.09 10.37
CA ARG A 475 -16.46 26.25 11.14
C ARG A 475 -16.32 25.93 12.63
N SER A 476 -17.32 25.24 13.19
CA SER A 476 -17.32 24.87 14.62
C SER A 476 -16.18 23.90 14.94
N ALA A 477 -15.92 22.92 14.07
CA ALA A 477 -14.79 22.00 14.19
C ALA A 477 -13.44 22.74 14.10
N VAL A 478 -13.26 23.68 13.16
CA VAL A 478 -12.03 24.49 13.08
C VAL A 478 -11.80 25.32 14.34
N ARG A 479 -12.85 25.90 14.93
CA ARG A 479 -12.71 26.62 16.21
C ARG A 479 -12.24 25.71 17.34
N GLN A 480 -12.73 24.47 17.39
CA GLN A 480 -12.28 23.48 18.38
C GLN A 480 -10.82 23.09 18.15
N LEU A 481 -10.43 22.80 16.90
CA LEU A 481 -9.04 22.49 16.55
C LEU A 481 -8.09 23.64 16.93
N LEU A 482 -8.46 24.88 16.64
CA LEU A 482 -7.67 26.05 17.02
C LEU A 482 -7.53 26.23 18.53
N ALA A 483 -8.55 25.87 19.30
CA ALA A 483 -8.51 25.94 20.77
C ALA A 483 -7.59 24.88 21.39
N MET A 484 -7.37 23.75 20.71
CA MET A 484 -6.49 22.66 21.16
C MET A 484 -5.00 22.92 20.90
N LEU A 485 -4.66 23.89 20.05
CA LEU A 485 -3.27 24.25 19.76
C LEU A 485 -2.68 25.10 20.90
N LYS A 486 -1.52 24.69 21.47
CA LYS A 486 -0.85 25.34 22.62
C LYS A 486 -0.52 26.84 22.44
N LYS A 487 -0.42 27.33 21.21
CA LYS A 487 -0.11 28.74 20.88
C LYS A 487 -1.21 29.38 20.02
N PRO A 488 -2.41 29.63 20.57
CA PRO A 488 -3.44 30.33 19.82
C PRO A 488 -3.10 31.83 19.62
N SER A 489 -2.25 32.39 20.48
CA SER A 489 -2.04 33.83 20.62
C SER A 489 -1.12 34.48 19.56
N SER A 490 -0.28 33.73 18.85
CA SER A 490 0.53 34.26 17.73
C SER A 490 -0.22 34.26 16.40
N LEU A 491 -1.20 33.38 16.22
CA LEU A 491 -2.01 33.24 14.99
C LEU A 491 -3.01 34.39 14.81
N VAL A 492 -3.59 34.90 15.90
CA VAL A 492 -4.64 35.95 15.83
C VAL A 492 -4.05 37.35 15.66
N ARG A 493 -2.82 37.60 16.16
CA ARG A 493 -2.22 38.95 16.13
C ARG A 493 -1.72 39.37 14.75
N THR A 494 -1.27 38.43 13.92
CA THR A 494 -0.83 38.71 12.54
C THR A 494 -2.01 39.02 11.61
N SER A 495 -3.18 38.38 11.82
CA SER A 495 -4.40 38.68 11.04
C SER A 495 -4.94 40.09 11.31
N ALA A 496 -5.02 40.53 12.57
CA ALA A 496 -5.50 41.87 12.91
C ALA A 496 -4.57 42.99 12.40
N ALA A 497 -3.25 42.79 12.46
CA ALA A 497 -2.27 43.74 11.91
C ALA A 497 -2.29 43.78 10.37
N SER A 498 -2.48 42.62 9.71
CA SER A 498 -2.65 42.52 8.25
C SER A 498 -3.95 43.16 7.78
N LEU A 499 -5.06 42.96 8.50
CA LEU A 499 -6.35 43.61 8.24
C LEU A 499 -6.28 45.12 8.43
N LEU A 500 -5.61 45.61 9.48
CA LEU A 500 -5.38 47.04 9.68
C LEU A 500 -4.50 47.62 8.57
N ALA A 501 -3.44 46.92 8.14
CA ALA A 501 -2.61 47.35 7.02
C ALA A 501 -3.39 47.38 5.70
N SER A 502 -4.25 46.39 5.45
CA SER A 502 -5.12 46.33 4.27
C SER A 502 -6.18 47.44 4.24
N LEU A 503 -6.83 47.70 5.39
CA LEU A 503 -7.82 48.77 5.53
C LEU A 503 -7.20 50.17 5.42
N VAL A 504 -6.00 50.37 5.97
CA VAL A 504 -5.23 51.61 5.83
C VAL A 504 -4.77 51.80 4.38
N GLY A 505 -4.32 50.74 3.72
CA GLY A 505 -3.95 50.75 2.29
C GLY A 505 -5.13 51.16 1.38
N ARG A 506 -6.31 50.54 1.57
CA ARG A 506 -7.51 50.87 0.77
C ARG A 506 -8.04 52.28 1.03
N ARG A 507 -7.92 52.80 2.27
CA ARG A 507 -8.26 54.21 2.57
C ARG A 507 -7.30 55.20 1.92
N LEU A 508 -6.01 54.87 1.84
CA LEU A 508 -5.01 55.70 1.15
C LEU A 508 -5.21 55.70 -0.37
N GLU A 509 -5.52 54.55 -0.98
CA GLU A 509 -5.86 54.48 -2.40
C GLU A 509 -7.13 55.27 -2.75
N ALA A 510 -8.18 55.18 -1.91
CA ALA A 510 -9.40 55.97 -2.09
C ALA A 510 -9.15 57.48 -1.95
N ALA A 511 -8.28 57.91 -1.02
CA ALA A 511 -7.89 59.30 -0.85
C ALA A 511 -7.00 59.82 -2.00
N CYS A 512 -6.13 58.97 -2.56
CA CYS A 512 -5.33 59.31 -3.74
C CYS A 512 -6.19 59.42 -5.01
N LEU A 513 -7.24 58.62 -5.15
CA LEU A 513 -8.18 58.71 -6.27
C LEU A 513 -9.09 59.94 -6.17
N SER A 514 -9.51 60.36 -4.96
CA SER A 514 -10.32 61.57 -4.79
C SER A 514 -9.54 62.88 -5.03
N HIS A 515 -8.20 62.86 -4.94
CA HIS A 515 -7.39 64.03 -5.24
C HIS A 515 -7.07 64.22 -6.73
N ARG A 516 -7.30 63.19 -7.56
CA ARG A 516 -6.99 63.23 -9.00
C ARG A 516 -8.12 63.81 -9.86
N THR A 517 -9.31 63.99 -9.31
CA THR A 517 -10.49 64.51 -10.02
C THR A 517 -10.73 66.02 -9.87
N VAL A 518 -9.86 66.76 -9.19
CA VAL A 518 -10.05 68.22 -8.96
C VAL A 518 -9.06 69.11 -9.74
N LYS A 519 -8.24 68.55 -10.64
CA LYS A 519 -7.18 69.31 -11.32
C LYS A 519 -7.12 69.11 -12.83
N GLY A 520 -8.26 69.30 -13.49
CA GLY A 520 -8.33 69.32 -14.95
C GLY A 520 -9.66 69.84 -15.43
N ASP A 521 -9.90 71.15 -15.26
CA ASP A 521 -10.86 71.95 -16.02
C ASP A 521 -10.60 73.44 -15.71
N ALA A 522 -9.47 73.93 -16.22
CA ALA A 522 -9.26 75.36 -16.42
C ALA A 522 -8.22 75.50 -17.55
N ASP A 523 -8.54 76.37 -18.50
CA ASP A 523 -7.68 76.90 -19.57
C ASP A 523 -7.79 76.21 -20.94
N ALA A 524 -8.79 76.62 -21.74
CA ALA A 524 -8.62 76.95 -23.16
C ALA A 524 -9.91 77.54 -23.78
N GLU A 525 -10.18 78.83 -23.56
CA GLU A 525 -10.96 79.65 -24.51
C GLU A 525 -10.31 81.03 -24.64
N ALA A 526 -9.78 81.33 -25.83
CA ALA A 526 -9.62 82.69 -26.35
C ALA A 526 -9.48 82.64 -27.89
N PRO A 527 -9.91 83.69 -28.61
CA PRO A 527 -10.59 83.55 -29.90
C PRO A 527 -9.81 84.07 -31.11
N SER A 528 -10.15 83.56 -32.30
CA SER A 528 -10.16 84.29 -33.57
C SER A 528 -10.94 83.52 -34.62
#